data_AF-A0AAV8WPN2-F1
#
_entry.id   AF-A0AAV8WPN2-F1
#
_cell.length_a   1.000
_cell.length_b   1.000
_cell.length_c   1.000
_cell.angle_alpha   90.00
_cell.angle_beta   90.00
_cell.angle_gamma   90.00
#
_symmetry.space_group_name_H-M   'P 1'
#
loop_
_entity.id
_entity.type
_entity.pdbx_description
1 polymer ?
#
loop_
_entity_poly.entity_id
_entity_poly.type
_entity_poly.pdbx_seq_one_letter_code
_entity_poly.pdbx_strand_id
1 'polypeptide(L)'
;MAWCGIIYKKTTRTDTSENAVTEAVNDILRNKTPIRYAALRFGIKKSTLYDRLKKKRSNGDYLSDSGNEINSEPERYSKYGSRQVFSVQEENQLEEYLKVSSNINYGLTFRSCSNFGI
;
A
#
# COMPACT_ATOMS: atom_id res chain seq x y z
N MET A 1 27.97 21.59 -20.12
CA MET A 1 27.30 20.39 -20.68
C MET A 1 25.88 20.36 -20.12
N ALA A 2 24.88 20.73 -20.92
CA ALA A 2 23.48 20.76 -20.49
C ALA A 2 22.87 19.35 -20.57
N TRP A 3 22.32 18.85 -19.47
CA TRP A 3 21.59 17.60 -19.44
C TRP A 3 20.24 17.79 -20.15
N CYS A 4 20.08 17.20 -21.33
CA CYS A 4 18.79 17.11 -22.00
C CYS A 4 17.97 16.01 -21.31
N GLY A 5 17.07 16.41 -20.42
CA GLY A 5 16.15 15.48 -19.76
C GLY A 5 15.23 14.80 -20.78
N ILE A 6 15.31 13.48 -20.87
CA ILE A 6 14.43 12.68 -21.73
C ILE A 6 13.01 12.76 -21.16
N ILE A 7 12.11 13.48 -21.84
CA ILE A 7 10.70 13.52 -21.49
C ILE A 7 10.08 12.19 -21.95
N TYR A 8 9.97 11.23 -21.02
CA TYR A 8 9.23 10.00 -21.27
C TYR A 8 7.73 10.31 -21.33
N LYS A 9 7.12 10.14 -22.52
CA LYS A 9 5.67 10.23 -22.67
C LYS A 9 5.03 9.10 -21.86
N LYS A 10 4.10 9.44 -20.95
CA LYS A 10 3.31 8.46 -20.20
C LYS A 10 2.51 7.61 -21.20
N THR A 11 2.58 6.28 -21.09
CA THR A 11 1.82 5.36 -21.93
C THR A 11 0.33 5.69 -21.87
N THR A 12 -0.32 5.84 -23.03
CA THR A 12 -1.77 5.99 -23.14
C THR A 12 -2.43 4.75 -22.55
N ARG A 13 -3.14 4.91 -21.43
CA ARG A 13 -3.92 3.83 -20.83
C ARG A 13 -5.07 3.52 -21.79
N THR A 14 -5.17 2.26 -22.22
CA THR A 14 -6.31 1.77 -22.99
C THR A 14 -7.55 1.87 -22.11
N ASP A 15 -8.57 2.57 -22.60
CA ASP A 15 -9.87 2.66 -21.96
C ASP A 15 -10.58 1.31 -22.08
N THR A 16 -10.41 0.46 -21.07
CA THR A 16 -11.11 -0.83 -20.99
C THR A 16 -12.43 -0.63 -20.29
N SER A 17 -13.53 -0.96 -20.97
CA SER A 17 -14.87 -0.89 -20.38
C SER A 17 -15.01 -1.86 -19.21
N GLU A 18 -15.53 -1.35 -18.08
CA GLU A 18 -15.69 -2.17 -16.87
C GLU A 18 -16.66 -3.33 -17.10
N ASN A 19 -17.70 -3.10 -17.91
CA ASN A 19 -18.69 -4.12 -18.27
C ASN A 19 -18.02 -5.33 -18.93
N ALA A 20 -17.14 -5.11 -19.92
CA ALA A 20 -16.43 -6.20 -20.59
C ALA A 20 -15.54 -6.99 -19.63
N VAL A 21 -14.92 -6.31 -18.65
CA VAL A 21 -14.11 -6.97 -17.61
C VAL A 21 -14.97 -7.86 -16.72
N THR A 22 -16.13 -7.37 -16.29
CA THR A 22 -17.03 -8.18 -15.44
C THR A 22 -17.58 -9.40 -16.17
N GLU A 23 -17.93 -9.25 -17.45
CA GLU A 23 -18.43 -10.35 -18.28
C GLU A 23 -17.35 -11.40 -18.51
N ALA A 24 -16.13 -10.98 -18.86
CA ALA A 24 -14.99 -11.87 -19.03
C ALA A 24 -14.64 -12.66 -17.77
N VAL A 25 -14.69 -12.01 -16.59
CA VAL A 25 -14.46 -12.70 -15.30
C VAL A 25 -15.56 -13.73 -15.02
N ASN A 26 -16.82 -13.39 -15.30
CA ASN A 26 -17.93 -14.32 -15.12
C ASN A 26 -17.86 -15.51 -16.11
N ASP A 27 -17.41 -15.27 -17.35
CA ASP A 27 -17.18 -16.31 -18.36
C ASP A 27 -16.12 -17.32 -17.90
N ILE A 28 -14.99 -16.83 -17.37
CA ILE A 28 -13.93 -17.68 -16.82
C ILE A 28 -14.44 -18.54 -15.65
N LEU A 29 -15.24 -17.95 -14.76
CA LEU A 29 -15.77 -18.62 -13.58
C LEU A 29 -16.84 -19.68 -13.93
N ARG A 30 -17.74 -19.37 -14.87
CA ARG A 30 -18.86 -20.24 -15.25
C ARG A 30 -18.46 -21.31 -16.26
N ASN A 31 -17.78 -20.91 -17.33
CA ASN A 31 -17.51 -21.75 -18.49
C ASN A 31 -16.10 -22.38 -18.45
N LYS A 32 -15.34 -22.18 -17.37
CA LYS A 32 -13.95 -22.66 -17.19
C LYS A 32 -13.04 -22.31 -18.38
N THR A 33 -13.30 -21.19 -19.05
CA THR A 33 -12.49 -20.76 -20.18
C THR A 33 -11.10 -20.33 -19.69
N PRO A 34 -10.02 -20.66 -20.41
CA PRO A 34 -8.68 -20.29 -19.99
C PRO A 34 -8.52 -18.76 -20.08
N ILE A 35 -7.88 -18.16 -19.08
CA ILE A 35 -7.71 -16.70 -18.94
C ILE A 35 -7.12 -16.07 -20.22
N ARG A 36 -6.21 -16.78 -20.89
CA ARG A 36 -5.59 -16.31 -22.14
C ARG A 36 -6.60 -16.19 -23.28
N TYR A 37 -7.54 -17.13 -23.37
CA TYR A 37 -8.58 -17.12 -24.39
C TYR A 37 -9.62 -16.02 -24.11
N ALA A 38 -10.04 -15.87 -22.86
CA ALA A 38 -10.91 -14.77 -22.46
C ALA A 38 -10.27 -13.39 -22.71
N ALA A 39 -8.98 -13.23 -22.40
CA ALA A 39 -8.23 -12.00 -22.67
C ALA A 39 -8.27 -11.61 -24.15
N LEU A 40 -8.06 -12.58 -25.05
CA LEU A 40 -8.13 -12.37 -26.50
C LEU A 40 -9.54 -12.04 -26.97
N ARG A 41 -10.54 -12.77 -26.47
CA ARG A 41 -11.94 -12.62 -26.88
C ARG A 41 -12.53 -11.25 -26.50
N PHE A 42 -12.23 -10.78 -25.29
CA PHE A 42 -12.77 -9.52 -24.76
C PHE A 42 -11.83 -8.33 -24.95
N GLY A 43 -10.64 -8.52 -25.54
CA GLY A 43 -9.67 -7.45 -25.79
C GLY A 43 -9.07 -6.84 -24.52
N ILE A 44 -9.00 -7.61 -23.43
CA ILE A 44 -8.53 -7.14 -22.12
C ILE A 44 -7.15 -7.72 -21.83
N LYS A 45 -6.27 -6.94 -21.19
CA LYS A 45 -4.97 -7.44 -20.76
C LYS A 45 -5.14 -8.62 -19.80
N LYS A 46 -4.36 -9.69 -20.03
CA LYS A 46 -4.32 -10.87 -19.17
C LYS A 46 -4.07 -10.53 -17.69
N SER A 47 -3.16 -9.58 -17.42
CA SER A 47 -2.86 -9.13 -16.05
C SER A 47 -4.10 -8.55 -15.36
N THR A 48 -4.86 -7.71 -16.06
CA THR A 48 -6.10 -7.11 -15.53
C THR A 48 -7.13 -8.17 -15.18
N LEU A 49 -7.33 -9.18 -16.03
CA LEU A 49 -8.25 -10.29 -15.74
C LEU A 49 -7.76 -11.13 -14.56
N TYR A 50 -6.45 -11.36 -14.46
CA TYR A 50 -5.86 -12.09 -13.34
C TYR A 50 -6.10 -11.39 -11.99
N ASP A 51 -5.82 -10.09 -11.91
CA ASP A 51 -6.02 -9.30 -10.70
C ASP A 51 -7.49 -9.27 -10.28
N ARG A 52 -8.40 -9.12 -11.25
CA ARG A 52 -9.85 -9.11 -11.02
C ARG A 52 -10.36 -10.48 -10.57
N LEU A 53 -9.86 -11.56 -11.15
CA LEU A 53 -10.21 -12.93 -10.77
C LEU A 53 -9.70 -13.26 -9.36
N LYS A 54 -8.47 -12.85 -9.02
CA LYS A 54 -7.90 -12.99 -7.68
C LYS A 54 -8.79 -12.31 -6.63
N LYS A 55 -9.17 -11.05 -6.88
CA LYS A 55 -10.10 -10.30 -6.01
C LYS A 55 -11.48 -10.96 -5.90
N LYS A 56 -12.02 -11.49 -6.99
CA LYS A 56 -13.33 -12.17 -6.96
C LYS A 56 -13.30 -13.47 -6.16
N ARG A 57 -12.20 -14.21 -6.22
CA ARG A 57 -12.01 -15.45 -5.44
C ARG A 57 -11.79 -15.17 -3.96
N SER A 58 -10.94 -14.20 -3.62
CA SER A 58 -10.73 -13.79 -2.22
C SER A 58 -12.00 -13.27 -1.54
N ASN A 59 -12.93 -12.69 -2.30
CA ASN A 59 -14.19 -12.19 -1.77
C ASN A 59 -15.29 -13.27 -1.67
N GLY A 60 -15.12 -14.42 -2.35
CA GLY A 60 -16.11 -15.51 -2.37
C GLY A 60 -15.87 -16.59 -1.31
N ASP A 61 -14.61 -16.80 -0.92
CA ASP A 61 -14.21 -17.84 0.01
C ASP A 61 -13.72 -17.25 1.33
N TYR A 62 -14.64 -17.02 2.27
CA TYR A 62 -14.32 -16.91 3.72
C TYR A 62 -14.10 -18.29 4.36
N LEU A 63 -13.83 -19.34 3.58
CA LEU A 63 -13.54 -20.69 4.08
C LEU A 63 -12.46 -21.36 3.22
N SER A 64 -11.32 -21.64 3.86
CA SER A 64 -10.26 -22.54 3.41
C SER A 64 -9.28 -22.02 2.33
N ASP A 65 -8.31 -21.21 2.74
CA ASP A 65 -6.96 -21.33 2.19
C ASP A 65 -5.94 -21.47 3.34
N SER A 66 -5.36 -22.66 3.45
CA SER A 66 -4.17 -22.95 4.25
C SER A 66 -2.94 -22.39 3.52
N GLY A 67 -2.94 -21.08 3.30
CA GLY A 67 -1.81 -20.29 2.86
C GLY A 67 -1.53 -19.32 3.99
N ASN A 68 -0.51 -19.62 4.80
CA ASN A 68 -0.01 -18.78 5.87
C ASN A 68 0.53 -17.45 5.30
N GLU A 69 -0.38 -16.53 4.98
CA GLU A 69 -0.14 -15.12 4.75
C GLU A 69 -0.90 -14.43 5.89
N ILE A 70 -0.20 -14.22 7.00
CA ILE A 70 -0.71 -13.56 8.19
C ILE A 70 -1.51 -12.32 7.74
N ASN A 71 -2.82 -12.35 7.98
CA ASN A 71 -3.70 -11.18 7.96
C ASN A 71 -3.19 -10.20 9.02
N SER A 72 -2.12 -9.49 8.68
CA SER A 72 -1.96 -8.15 9.15
C SER A 72 -2.87 -7.36 8.22
N GLU A 73 -3.81 -6.61 8.77
CA GLU A 73 -4.42 -5.44 8.13
C GLU A 73 -3.41 -4.77 7.18
N PRO A 74 -3.83 -4.07 6.10
CA PRO A 74 -2.89 -3.19 5.41
C PRO A 74 -2.53 -2.06 6.39
N GLU A 75 -1.63 -2.36 7.33
CA GLU A 75 -0.82 -1.41 8.04
C GLU A 75 -0.30 -0.52 6.94
N ARG A 76 -0.65 0.76 7.04
CA ARG A 76 -0.14 1.79 6.15
C ARG A 76 1.33 1.52 5.97
N TYR A 77 1.73 0.99 4.81
CA TYR A 77 3.13 0.81 4.46
C TYR A 77 3.69 2.22 4.31
N SER A 78 4.08 2.81 5.44
CA SER A 78 4.90 3.99 5.47
C SER A 78 6.13 3.67 4.63
N LYS A 79 6.58 4.62 3.82
CA LYS A 79 7.83 4.52 3.06
C LYS A 79 9.01 4.10 3.97
N TYR A 80 8.90 4.32 5.28
CA TYR A 80 9.89 3.99 6.28
C TYR A 80 9.52 2.79 7.18
N GLY A 81 8.40 2.10 6.92
CA GLY A 81 7.97 0.94 7.71
C GLY A 81 8.98 -0.20 7.71
N SER A 82 9.77 -0.35 6.64
CA SER A 82 10.84 -1.35 6.58
C SER A 82 12.04 -1.07 7.49
N ARG A 83 12.12 0.11 8.12
CA ARG A 83 13.22 0.53 9.01
C ARG A 83 12.70 0.98 10.38
N GLN A 84 11.48 0.58 10.74
CA GLN A 84 10.93 0.91 12.04
C GLN A 84 11.74 0.14 13.11
N VAL A 85 12.29 0.88 14.07
CA VAL A 85 13.10 0.32 15.17
C VAL A 85 12.21 -0.06 16.35
N PHE A 86 11.09 0.64 16.52
CA PHE A 86 10.11 0.43 17.57
C PHE A 86 8.80 -0.10 16.97
N SER A 87 8.06 -0.87 17.75
CA SER A 87 6.66 -1.15 17.43
C SER A 87 5.82 0.13 17.51
N VAL A 88 4.64 0.11 16.87
CA VAL A 88 3.71 1.26 16.90
C VAL A 88 3.36 1.66 18.34
N GLN A 89 3.22 0.68 19.24
CA GLN A 89 2.90 0.93 20.65
C GLN A 89 4.05 1.64 21.37
N GLU A 90 5.28 1.18 21.18
CA GLU A 90 6.48 1.79 21.76
C GLU A 90 6.75 3.19 21.21
N GLU A 91 6.49 3.43 19.92
CA GLU A 91 6.65 4.74 19.30
C GLU A 91 5.66 5.75 19.88
N ASN A 92 4.42 5.34 20.14
CA ASN A 92 3.42 6.17 20.82
C ASN A 92 3.84 6.51 22.26
N GLN A 93 4.38 5.54 23.00
CA GLN A 93 4.90 5.76 24.36
C GLN A 93 6.10 6.72 24.35
N LEU A 94 7.00 6.58 23.37
CA LEU A 94 8.13 7.48 23.19
C LEU A 94 7.68 8.89 22.84
N GLU A 95 6.68 9.03 21.97
CA GLU A 95 6.09 10.32 21.60
C GLU A 95 5.49 11.02 22.83
N GLU A 96 4.73 10.28 23.64
CA GLU A 96 4.15 10.80 24.89
C GLU A 96 5.24 11.25 25.87
N TYR A 97 6.26 10.41 26.09
CA TYR A 97 7.40 10.76 26.94
C TYR A 97 8.14 12.01 26.45
N LEU A 98 8.37 12.14 25.14
CA LEU A 98 9.02 13.31 24.56
C LEU A 98 8.19 14.57 24.75
N LYS A 99 6.87 14.50 24.58
CA LYS A 99 5.96 15.64 24.85
C LYS A 99 6.01 16.06 26.31
N VAL A 100 5.95 15.11 27.24
CA VAL A 100 6.00 15.38 28.69
C VAL A 100 7.35 15.96 29.09
N SER A 101 8.45 15.32 28.70
CA SER A 101 9.82 15.80 29.00
C SER A 101 10.12 17.15 28.35
N SER A 102 9.62 17.38 27.13
CA SER A 102 9.72 18.68 26.48
C SER A 102 8.93 19.75 27.23
N ASN A 103 7.78 19.41 27.83
CA ASN A 103 7.04 20.36 28.65
C ASN A 103 7.78 20.71 29.96
N ILE A 104 8.58 19.77 30.48
CA ILE A 104 9.44 19.97 31.66
C ILE A 104 10.68 20.83 31.33
N ASN A 105 11.12 20.84 30.07
CA ASN A 105 12.42 21.43 29.68
C ASN A 105 12.37 22.40 28.48
N TYR A 106 11.19 22.84 28.03
CA TYR A 106 11.04 23.87 27.00
C TYR A 106 11.55 25.20 27.58
N GLY A 107 12.83 25.52 27.33
CA GLY A 107 13.40 26.84 27.60
C GLY A 107 14.58 26.89 28.56
N LEU A 108 15.02 25.79 29.17
CA LEU A 108 16.28 25.77 29.92
C LEU A 108 17.47 25.50 28.99
N THR A 109 17.73 26.47 28.12
CA THR A 109 19.05 26.58 27.49
C THR A 109 20.08 26.94 28.56
N PHE A 110 21.36 26.59 28.38
CA PHE A 110 22.46 26.91 29.30
C PHE A 110 22.48 28.41 29.73
N ARG A 111 21.99 29.32 28.86
CA ARG A 111 21.83 30.76 29.17
C ARG A 111 20.70 31.08 30.17
N SER A 112 19.69 30.23 30.30
CA SER A 112 18.58 30.41 31.23
C SER A 112 19.00 30.08 32.68
N CYS A 113 19.88 29.09 32.86
CA CYS A 113 20.43 28.73 34.16
C CYS A 113 21.49 29.73 34.68
N SER A 114 22.14 30.54 33.84
CA SER A 114 23.15 31.51 34.32
C SER A 114 22.54 32.75 34.99
N ASN A 115 21.22 32.96 34.90
CA ASN A 115 20.51 34.02 35.61
C ASN A 115 19.99 33.58 36.99
N PHE A 116 20.05 32.28 37.32
CA PHE A 116 19.89 31.79 38.68
C PHE A 116 21.28 31.72 39.30
N GLY A 117 21.73 32.86 39.82
CA GLY A 117 23.00 33.00 40.51
C GLY A 117 23.14 31.98 41.63
N ILE A 118 24.17 31.13 41.48
CA ILE A 118 24.98 30.62 42.59
C ILE A 118 26.31 31.36 42.50
#